data_AF-A0A410RD58-F1
#
_entry.id   AF-A0A410RD58-F1
#
_cell.length_a   1.000
_cell.length_b   1.000
_cell.length_c   1.000
_cell.angle_alpha   90.00
_cell.angle_beta   90.00
_cell.angle_gamma   90.00
#
_symmetry.space_group_name_H-M   'P 1'
#
loop_
_entity.id
_entity.type
_entity.pdbx_description
1 polymer ?
#
loop_
_entity_poly.entity_id
_entity_poly.type
_entity_poly.pdbx_seq_one_letter_code
_entity_poly.pdbx_strand_id
1 'polypeptide(L)'
;LLQAGGIGLLSAVERYDSLQGTAFTTYAVQRIRGSMLDELRSRDWAPRSVRRNAREVAQAMQQAEQQLGRTPTEQEVAQTLNITLEDYRQILLDTNNSQLFSYDEWREE
;
A
#
# COMPACT_ATOMS: atom_id res chain seq x y z
N LEU A 1 -2.13 -10.27 -7.60
CA LEU A 1 -3.37 -9.53 -7.94
C LEU A 1 -4.28 -10.31 -8.89
N LEU A 2 -3.81 -10.78 -10.05
CA LEU A 2 -4.62 -11.60 -10.97
C LEU A 2 -5.28 -12.83 -10.30
N GLN A 3 -4.52 -13.56 -9.47
CA GLN A 3 -5.07 -14.70 -8.71
C GLN A 3 -6.15 -14.28 -7.69
N ALA A 4 -5.91 -13.22 -6.93
CA ALA A 4 -6.89 -12.68 -5.98
C ALA A 4 -8.17 -12.16 -6.68
N GLY A 5 -8.02 -11.52 -7.83
CA GLY A 5 -9.15 -11.15 -8.69
C GLY A 5 -9.91 -12.37 -9.20
N GLY A 6 -9.21 -13.45 -9.56
CA GLY A 6 -9.82 -14.73 -9.93
C GLY A 6 -10.63 -15.37 -8.80
N ILE A 7 -10.12 -15.35 -7.56
CA ILE A 7 -10.85 -15.81 -6.36
C ILE A 7 -12.10 -14.97 -6.12
N GLY A 8 -12.00 -13.65 -6.32
CA GLY A 8 -13.14 -12.74 -6.21
C GLY A 8 -14.22 -12.99 -7.25
N LEU A 9 -13.83 -13.32 -8.49
CA LEU A 9 -14.77 -13.71 -9.54
C LEU A 9 -15.45 -15.05 -9.21
N LEU A 10 -14.70 -16.06 -8.76
CA LEU A 10 -15.28 -17.35 -8.39
C LEU A 10 -16.32 -17.19 -7.26
N SER A 11 -15.97 -16.41 -6.24
CA SER A 11 -16.88 -16.06 -5.16
C SER A 11 -18.13 -15.30 -5.64
N ALA A 12 -17.99 -14.48 -6.68
CA ALA A 12 -19.11 -13.76 -7.28
C ALA A 12 -20.06 -14.72 -8.02
N VAL A 13 -19.51 -15.69 -8.76
CA VAL A 13 -20.30 -16.72 -9.45
C VAL A 13 -21.11 -17.56 -8.48
N GLU A 14 -20.51 -17.96 -7.35
CA GLU A 14 -21.18 -18.80 -6.34
C GLU A 14 -22.31 -18.10 -5.59
N ARG A 15 -22.21 -16.78 -5.39
CA ARG A 15 -23.12 -16.02 -4.52
C ARG A 15 -24.09 -15.11 -5.25
N TYR A 16 -24.00 -15.03 -6.58
CA TYR A 16 -24.87 -14.19 -7.38
C TYR A 16 -26.31 -14.72 -7.37
N ASP A 17 -27.25 -13.81 -7.13
CA ASP A 17 -28.68 -14.09 -7.20
C ASP A 17 -29.32 -13.15 -8.22
N SER A 18 -29.82 -13.74 -9.31
CA SER A 18 -30.50 -13.01 -10.39
C SER A 18 -31.81 -12.33 -9.94
N LEU A 19 -32.41 -12.76 -8.82
CA LEU A 19 -33.64 -12.18 -8.29
C LEU A 19 -33.42 -10.82 -7.63
N GLN A 20 -32.17 -10.43 -7.36
CA GLN A 20 -31.81 -9.14 -6.75
C GLN A 20 -31.78 -7.98 -7.75
N GLY A 21 -32.02 -8.23 -9.04
CA GLY A 21 -32.25 -7.19 -10.06
C GLY A 21 -31.00 -6.46 -10.56
N THR A 22 -29.81 -6.79 -10.06
CA THR A 22 -28.53 -6.26 -10.55
C THR A 22 -27.89 -7.17 -11.58
N ALA A 23 -27.28 -6.62 -12.63
CA ALA A 23 -26.51 -7.40 -13.59
C ALA A 23 -25.31 -8.08 -12.92
N PHE A 24 -25.03 -9.33 -13.29
CA PHE A 24 -23.88 -10.10 -12.79
C PHE A 24 -22.55 -9.34 -12.93
N THR A 25 -22.36 -8.62 -14.03
CA THR A 25 -21.13 -7.83 -14.28
C THR A 25 -20.92 -6.77 -13.21
N THR A 26 -21.97 -6.05 -12.81
CA THR A 26 -21.90 -5.03 -11.75
C THR A 26 -21.53 -5.65 -10.40
N TYR A 27 -22.16 -6.78 -10.06
CA TYR A 27 -21.86 -7.51 -8.84
C TYR A 27 -20.42 -8.07 -8.82
N ALA A 28 -20.00 -8.70 -9.93
CA ALA A 28 -18.68 -9.30 -10.06
C ALA A 28 -17.56 -8.26 -9.98
N VAL A 29 -17.73 -7.06 -10.56
CA VAL A 29 -16.75 -5.97 -10.46
C VAL A 29 -16.49 -5.60 -9.00
N GLN A 30 -17.55 -5.46 -8.18
CA GLN A 30 -17.41 -5.16 -6.75
C GLN A 30 -16.68 -6.28 -6.00
N ARG A 31 -17.01 -7.55 -6.27
CA ARG A 31 -16.39 -8.71 -5.60
C ARG A 31 -14.94 -8.92 -6.00
N ILE A 32 -14.60 -8.73 -7.27
CA ILE A 32 -13.23 -8.80 -7.80
C ILE A 32 -12.38 -7.69 -7.18
N ARG A 33 -12.88 -6.44 -7.18
CA ARG A 33 -12.19 -5.32 -6.54
C ARG A 33 -11.97 -5.58 -5.05
N GLY A 34 -13.01 -5.97 -4.32
CA GLY A 34 -12.92 -6.28 -2.89
C GLY A 34 -11.89 -7.38 -2.59
N SER A 35 -11.84 -8.44 -3.40
CA SER A 35 -10.87 -9.54 -3.17
C SER A 35 -9.43 -9.14 -3.50
N MET A 36 -9.23 -8.25 -4.48
CA MET A 36 -7.90 -7.68 -4.74
C MET A 36 -7.49 -6.71 -3.63
N LEU A 37 -8.42 -5.91 -3.10
CA LEU A 37 -8.19 -5.02 -1.96
C LEU A 37 -7.91 -5.82 -0.70
N ASP A 38 -8.61 -6.92 -0.44
CA ASP A 38 -8.38 -7.76 0.74
C ASP A 38 -7.04 -8.50 0.68
N GLU A 39 -6.67 -9.02 -0.50
CA GLU A 39 -5.32 -9.57 -0.73
C GLU A 39 -4.25 -8.50 -0.49
N LEU A 40 -4.53 -7.26 -0.90
CA LEU A 40 -3.62 -6.16 -0.65
C LEU A 40 -3.61 -5.74 0.82
N ARG A 41 -4.73 -5.65 1.53
CA ARG A 41 -4.81 -5.41 2.98
C ARG A 41 -4.12 -6.51 3.79
N SER A 42 -4.18 -7.76 3.32
CA SER A 42 -3.42 -8.86 3.92
C SER A 42 -1.90 -8.64 3.81
N ARG A 43 -1.47 -7.92 2.78
CA ARG A 43 -0.09 -7.42 2.61
C ARG A 43 0.14 -6.06 3.27
N ASP A 44 -0.92 -5.27 3.46
CA ASP A 44 -0.90 -3.83 3.73
C ASP A 44 -1.59 -3.42 5.04
N TRP A 45 -1.62 -4.35 6.00
CA TRP A 45 -1.49 -3.95 7.39
C TRP A 45 -0.10 -3.32 7.53
N ALA A 46 0.06 -2.02 7.23
CA ALA A 46 1.32 -1.34 7.48
C ALA A 46 1.55 -1.34 9.00
N PRO A 47 2.45 -2.21 9.51
CA PRO A 47 2.58 -2.41 10.94
C PRO A 47 3.04 -1.10 11.58
N ARG A 48 2.85 -0.96 12.89
CA ARG A 48 3.32 0.22 13.64
C ARG A 48 4.80 0.53 13.36
N SER A 49 5.62 -0.50 13.06
CA SER A 49 7.00 -0.36 12.63
C SER A 49 7.17 0.38 11.30
N VAL A 50 6.38 0.09 10.27
CA VAL A 50 6.47 0.79 8.97
C VAL A 50 6.13 2.27 9.13
N ARG A 51 5.07 2.59 9.89
CA ARG A 51 4.72 4.00 10.18
C ARG A 51 5.79 4.71 11.00
N ARG A 52 6.46 3.99 11.91
CA ARG A 52 7.57 4.53 12.70
C ARG A 52 8.77 4.80 11.79
N ASN A 53 9.16 3.84 10.97
CA ASN A 53 10.26 3.95 10.02
C ASN A 53 10.03 5.08 9.02
N ALA A 54 8.81 5.25 8.51
CA ALA A 54 8.46 6.37 7.63
C ALA A 54 8.68 7.74 8.29
N ARG A 55 8.33 7.87 9.58
CA ARG A 55 8.59 9.10 10.36
C ARG A 55 10.08 9.31 10.62
N GLU A 56 10.81 8.25 10.95
CA GLU A 56 12.26 8.29 11.15
C GLU A 56 12.97 8.73 9.87
N VAL A 57 12.57 8.18 8.71
CA VAL A 57 13.07 8.60 7.38
C VAL A 57 12.79 10.07 7.12
N ALA A 58 11.56 10.54 7.34
CA ALA A 58 11.22 11.95 7.14
C ALA A 58 12.04 12.89 8.04
N GLN A 59 12.29 12.50 9.29
CA GLN A 59 13.13 13.26 10.21
C GLN A 59 14.60 13.28 9.76
N ALA A 60 15.14 12.13 9.34
CA ALA A 60 16.51 12.05 8.85
C ALA A 60 16.72 12.87 7.56
N MET A 61 15.74 12.87 6.66
CA MET A 61 15.76 13.73 5.48
C MET A 61 15.85 15.22 5.86
N GLN A 62 15.01 15.67 6.81
CA GLN A 62 15.06 17.07 7.28
C GLN A 62 16.39 17.41 7.97
N GLN A 63 16.93 16.51 8.78
CA GLN A 63 18.22 16.71 9.45
C GLN A 63 19.36 16.82 8.44
N ALA A 64 19.40 15.92 7.45
CA ALA A 64 20.41 15.93 6.40
C ALA A 64 20.28 17.18 5.52
N GLU A 65 19.07 17.60 5.18
CA GLU A 65 18.81 18.84 4.43
C GLU A 65 19.30 20.08 5.20
N GLN A 66 19.05 20.14 6.51
CA GLN A 66 19.49 21.24 7.36
C GLN A 66 21.02 21.28 7.49
N GLN A 67 21.70 20.13 7.57
CA GLN A 67 23.16 20.05 7.66
C GLN A 67 23.85 20.38 6.33
N LEU A 68 23.30 19.92 5.22
CA LEU A 68 23.91 20.06 3.90
C LEU A 68 23.53 21.36 3.19
N GLY A 69 22.43 22.02 3.61
CA GLY A 69 21.91 23.23 2.97
C GLY A 69 21.36 22.98 1.55
N ARG A 70 21.11 21.72 1.20
CA ARG A 70 20.56 21.26 -0.08
C ARG A 70 19.79 19.97 0.14
N THR A 71 18.99 19.57 -0.86
CA THR A 71 18.31 18.27 -0.82
C THR A 71 19.36 17.13 -0.70
N PRO A 72 19.23 16.25 0.31
CA PRO A 72 20.13 15.13 0.51
C PRO A 72 19.88 14.01 -0.50
N THR A 73 20.93 13.28 -0.85
CA THR A 73 20.85 12.06 -1.67
C THR A 73 20.39 10.87 -0.83
N GLU A 74 19.89 9.80 -1.47
CA GLU A 74 19.47 8.57 -0.77
C GLU A 74 20.57 7.99 0.13
N GLN A 75 21.83 8.04 -0.33
CA GLN A 75 22.98 7.57 0.44
C GLN A 75 23.25 8.43 1.68
N GLU A 76 23.12 9.75 1.59
CA GLU A 76 23.31 10.67 2.71
C GLU A 76 22.20 10.50 3.77
N VAL A 77 20.97 10.25 3.33
CA VAL A 77 19.84 9.93 4.24
C VAL A 77 20.06 8.59 4.93
N ALA A 78 20.45 7.55 4.17
CA ALA A 78 20.76 6.23 4.74
C ALA A 78 21.91 6.29 5.77
N GLN A 79 22.94 7.09 5.51
CA GLN A 79 24.03 7.34 6.45
C GLN A 79 23.54 8.05 7.73
N THR A 80 22.64 9.02 7.60
CA THR A 80 22.05 9.73 8.74
C THR A 80 21.21 8.79 9.62
N LEU A 81 20.54 7.81 9.01
CA LEU A 81 19.78 6.76 9.69
C LEU A 81 20.65 5.60 10.20
N ASN A 82 21.94 5.57 9.84
CA ASN A 82 22.85 4.48 10.15
C ASN A 82 22.35 3.10 9.66
N ILE A 83 21.76 3.07 8.46
CA ILE A 83 21.28 1.86 7.79
C ILE A 83 21.91 1.71 6.40
N THR A 84 21.76 0.55 5.79
CA THR A 84 22.22 0.36 4.42
C THR A 84 21.29 1.06 3.42
N LEU A 85 21.81 1.39 2.23
CA LEU A 85 21.00 1.94 1.15
C LEU A 85 19.87 0.98 0.73
N GLU A 86 20.11 -0.32 0.83
CA GLU A 86 19.11 -1.34 0.50
C GLU A 86 17.96 -1.34 1.51
N ASP A 87 18.28 -1.30 2.81
CA ASP A 87 17.28 -1.21 3.88
C ASP A 87 16.45 0.08 3.75
N TYR A 88 17.11 1.19 3.42
CA TYR A 88 16.43 2.47 3.17
C TYR A 88 15.42 2.35 2.02
N ARG A 89 15.82 1.75 0.89
CA ARG A 89 14.93 1.53 -0.25
C ARG A 89 13.78 0.60 0.07
N GLN A 90 14.03 -0.44 0.86
CA GLN A 90 12.98 -1.34 1.32
C GLN A 90 11.96 -0.59 2.19
N ILE A 91 12.40 0.27 3.11
CA ILE A 91 11.51 1.10 3.94
C ILE A 91 10.66 2.03 3.06
N LEU A 92 11.25 2.62 2.00
CA LEU A 92 10.50 3.45 1.06
C LEU A 92 9.44 2.66 0.29
N LEU A 93 9.77 1.45 -0.18
CA LEU A 93 8.81 0.58 -0.86
C LEU A 93 7.65 0.20 0.07
N ASP A 94 7.95 -0.20 1.30
CA ASP A 94 6.96 -0.57 2.31
C ASP A 94 6.04 0.62 2.66
N THR A 95 6.60 1.83 2.73
CA THR A 95 5.83 3.06 3.01
C THR A 95 4.94 3.45 1.84
N ASN A 96 5.46 3.40 0.61
CA ASN A 96 4.73 3.87 -0.58
C ASN A 96 3.56 2.95 -0.94
N ASN A 97 3.73 1.64 -0.75
CA ASN A 97 2.62 0.69 -0.86
C ASN A 97 1.50 1.07 0.11
N SER A 98 1.82 1.35 1.38
CA SER A 98 0.80 1.70 2.39
C SER A 98 -0.04 2.95 2.09
N GLN A 99 0.55 3.95 1.41
CA GLN A 99 -0.20 5.15 1.05
C GLN A 99 -1.22 4.90 -0.06
N LEU A 100 -0.88 4.05 -1.03
CA LEU A 100 -1.78 3.71 -2.14
C LEU A 100 -3.11 3.13 -1.62
N PHE A 101 -3.06 2.31 -0.58
CA PHE A 101 -4.25 1.71 0.04
C PHE A 101 -5.13 2.69 0.79
N SER A 102 -4.52 3.63 1.52
CA SER A 102 -5.27 4.68 2.21
C SER A 102 -6.10 5.54 1.24
N TYR A 103 -5.64 5.75 0.01
CA TYR A 103 -6.37 6.53 -1.00
C TYR A 103 -7.52 5.76 -1.63
N ASP A 104 -7.36 4.44 -1.84
CA ASP A 104 -8.42 3.59 -2.38
C ASP A 104 -9.57 3.39 -1.37
N GLU A 105 -9.27 3.30 -0.06
CA GLU A 105 -10.31 3.25 0.99
C GLU A 105 -11.17 4.52 1.04
N TRP A 106 -10.56 5.69 0.81
CA TRP A 106 -11.29 6.98 0.78
C TRP A 106 -12.23 7.15 -0.42
N ARG A 107 -12.05 6.39 -1.50
CA ARG A 107 -12.93 6.47 -2.69
C ARG A 107 -14.15 5.55 -2.62
N GLU A 108 -14.24 4.70 -1.59
CA GLU A 108 -15.35 3.76 -1.40
C GLU A 108 -16.41 4.25 -0.40
N GLU A 109 -16.26 5.44 0.20
CA GLU A 109 -17.31 6.18 0.93
C GLU A 109 -18.06 7.16 0.02
#